data_AF-A0AAY5E9E0-F1
#
_entry.id   AF-A0AAY5E9E0-F1
#
_cell.length_a   1.000
_cell.length_b   1.000
_cell.length_c   1.000
_cell.angle_alpha   90.00
_cell.angle_beta   90.00
_cell.angle_gamma   90.00
#
_symmetry.space_group_name_H-M   'P 1'
#
loop_
_entity.id
_entity.type
_entity.pdbx_description
1 polymer ?
#
loop_
_entity_poly.entity_id
_entity_poly.type
_entity_poly.pdbx_seq_one_letter_code
_entity_poly.pdbx_strand_id
1 'polypeptide(L)'
;MEKVRKVLVHLSKDNTAPQCARFVQSITGHFIGNLDDQTTVNCFLVDNRFILCEGNREEGVPLKRAPFCPIKYLSHSEAASIPPDTLSRGVDVGVAVLLQSANQRVLLTRRAPTLRIFPKVWVPPGGHVELGEKLADAGFRELREETGLSLSPEDISSSRLLGLWESVYPPMLSRGLPQRHHIVTYMLLSTHLTHLQLQSCLRPEAAEVSGCMWLDPDLAKVIVSAVDGKEESVHVPASLPEAVGVTAVSPDGEMRESTLPVLVFCNRAPAQGEDVERVSTGTKYALELWLQTLESHSEKS
;
A
#
# COMPACT_ATOMS: atom_id res chain seq x y z
N MET A 1 -15.08 22.19 -21.12
CA MET A 1 -14.54 21.70 -19.83
C MET A 1 -14.61 20.19 -19.86
N GLU A 2 -13.47 19.52 -19.99
CA GLU A 2 -13.40 18.06 -19.89
C GLU A 2 -13.86 17.65 -18.48
N LYS A 3 -14.88 16.79 -18.37
CA LYS A 3 -15.33 16.30 -17.06
C LYS A 3 -14.19 15.48 -16.45
N VAL A 4 -13.67 15.92 -15.30
CA VAL A 4 -12.73 15.14 -14.49
C VAL A 4 -13.39 13.78 -14.20
N ARG A 5 -12.77 12.68 -14.65
CA ARG A 5 -13.33 11.32 -14.55
C ARG A 5 -12.81 10.53 -13.36
N LYS A 6 -11.75 11.01 -12.71
CA LYS A 6 -11.06 10.34 -11.59
C LYS A 6 -10.12 11.32 -10.87
N VAL A 7 -9.75 10.99 -9.64
CA VAL A 7 -8.72 11.72 -8.89
C VAL A 7 -7.33 11.37 -9.43
N LEU A 8 -6.54 12.40 -9.74
CA LEU A 8 -5.18 12.25 -10.29
C LEU A 8 -4.15 13.01 -9.45
N VAL A 9 -2.94 12.48 -9.45
CA VAL A 9 -1.78 13.14 -8.81
C VAL A 9 -1.42 14.40 -9.59
N HIS A 10 -1.24 15.49 -8.86
CA HIS A 10 -0.73 16.76 -9.34
C HIS A 10 0.54 17.11 -8.57
N LEU A 11 1.49 17.76 -9.25
CA LEU A 11 2.80 18.08 -8.70
C LEU A 11 3.00 19.60 -8.71
N SER A 12 3.55 20.10 -7.63
CA SER A 12 3.91 21.51 -7.45
C SER A 12 5.28 21.60 -6.80
N LYS A 13 6.24 22.21 -7.51
CA LYS A 13 7.60 22.48 -7.02
C LYS A 13 7.89 23.97 -7.11
N ASP A 14 8.71 24.52 -6.21
CA ASP A 14 9.12 25.93 -6.25
C ASP A 14 7.94 26.93 -6.28
N ASN A 15 6.86 26.64 -5.56
CA ASN A 15 5.61 27.42 -5.53
C ASN A 15 4.93 27.64 -6.90
N THR A 16 5.18 26.74 -7.86
CA THR A 16 4.50 26.76 -9.15
C THR A 16 3.06 26.23 -9.05
N ALA A 17 2.22 26.59 -10.02
CA ALA A 17 0.85 26.08 -10.06
C ALA A 17 0.85 24.53 -10.24
N PRO A 18 0.03 23.78 -9.48
CA PRO A 18 0.00 22.32 -9.58
C PRO A 18 -0.35 21.82 -11.00
N GLN A 19 0.48 20.94 -11.54
CA GLN A 19 0.28 20.31 -12.85
C GLN A 19 -0.04 18.83 -12.70
N CYS A 20 -0.96 18.31 -13.53
CA CYS A 20 -1.26 16.88 -13.54
C CYS A 20 -0.01 16.07 -13.91
N ALA A 21 0.34 15.09 -13.10
CA ALA A 21 1.47 14.22 -13.35
C ALA A 21 1.23 13.38 -14.61
N ARG A 22 2.25 13.32 -15.48
CA ARG A 22 2.20 12.44 -16.67
C ARG A 22 2.41 10.99 -16.23
N PHE A 23 1.80 10.04 -16.95
CA PHE A 23 1.92 8.62 -16.64
C PHE A 23 3.38 8.14 -16.50
N VAL A 24 4.29 8.63 -17.35
CA VAL A 24 5.71 8.25 -17.35
C VAL A 24 6.60 9.12 -16.44
N GLN A 25 6.03 10.08 -15.72
CA GLN A 25 6.80 10.99 -14.86
C GLN A 25 7.05 10.35 -13.51
N SER A 26 8.32 10.20 -13.09
CA SER A 26 8.58 9.79 -11.71
C SER A 26 8.14 10.86 -10.73
N ILE A 27 7.25 10.47 -9.82
CA ILE A 27 6.72 11.32 -8.75
C ILE A 27 7.78 11.55 -7.68
N THR A 28 8.41 10.49 -7.17
CA THR A 28 9.52 10.64 -6.21
C THR A 28 10.67 11.40 -6.87
N GLY A 29 11.00 11.06 -8.13
CA GLY A 29 12.08 11.70 -8.85
C GLY A 29 11.86 13.18 -9.20
N HIS A 30 10.60 13.64 -9.25
CA HIS A 30 10.30 15.05 -9.44
C HIS A 30 10.88 15.93 -8.32
N PHE A 31 10.89 15.43 -7.09
CA PHE A 31 11.36 16.19 -5.92
C PHE A 31 12.87 16.04 -5.71
N ILE A 32 13.42 14.83 -5.82
CA ILE A 32 14.81 14.52 -5.43
C ILE A 32 15.72 14.02 -6.57
N GLY A 33 15.19 13.94 -7.79
CA GLY A 33 15.89 13.29 -8.90
C GLY A 33 16.03 11.76 -8.71
N ASN A 34 17.11 11.20 -9.22
CA ASN A 34 17.32 9.73 -9.22
C ASN A 34 18.37 9.27 -8.20
N LEU A 35 18.81 10.15 -7.29
CA LEU A 35 19.88 9.86 -6.32
C LEU A 35 19.42 8.97 -5.16
N ASP A 36 18.15 9.07 -4.79
CA ASP A 36 17.55 8.33 -3.69
C ASP A 36 16.14 7.82 -4.11
N ASP A 37 15.53 7.01 -3.27
CA ASP A 37 14.19 6.42 -3.47
C ASP A 37 13.18 6.88 -2.42
N GLN A 38 13.57 7.80 -1.54
CA GLN A 38 12.72 8.38 -0.52
C GLN A 38 12.89 9.89 -0.41
N THR A 39 11.77 10.60 -0.18
CA THR A 39 11.74 12.02 0.14
C THR A 39 10.61 12.31 1.14
N THR A 40 10.43 13.59 1.47
CA THR A 40 9.34 14.11 2.29
C THR A 40 8.58 15.15 1.48
N VAL A 41 7.25 15.05 1.48
CA VAL A 41 6.36 15.94 0.71
C VAL A 41 5.21 16.42 1.57
N ASN A 42 4.64 17.56 1.21
CA ASN A 42 3.32 17.94 1.68
C ASN A 42 2.27 17.41 0.69
N CYS A 43 1.10 17.00 1.17
CA CYS A 43 0.05 16.47 0.30
C CYS A 43 -1.35 16.95 0.68
N PHE A 44 -2.18 17.22 -0.33
CA PHE A 44 -3.54 17.73 -0.16
C PHE A 44 -4.47 17.10 -1.20
N LEU A 45 -5.70 16.78 -0.81
CA LEU A 45 -6.77 16.43 -1.74
C LEU A 45 -7.74 17.59 -1.86
N VAL A 46 -7.71 18.30 -2.99
CA VAL A 46 -8.52 19.52 -3.23
C VAL A 46 -9.12 19.46 -4.62
N ASP A 47 -10.44 19.65 -4.73
CA ASP A 47 -11.20 19.63 -5.99
C ASP A 47 -10.87 18.41 -6.87
N ASN A 48 -10.85 17.20 -6.28
CA ASN A 48 -10.50 15.95 -6.96
C ASN A 48 -9.06 15.89 -7.52
N ARG A 49 -8.15 16.70 -6.99
CA ARG A 49 -6.72 16.67 -7.32
C ARG A 49 -5.94 16.32 -6.08
N PHE A 50 -5.15 15.26 -6.15
CA PHE A 50 -4.21 14.92 -5.09
C PHE A 50 -2.88 15.61 -5.37
N ILE A 51 -2.67 16.74 -4.71
CA ILE A 51 -1.52 17.61 -4.93
C ILE A 51 -0.39 17.20 -4.00
N LEU A 52 0.78 16.95 -4.57
CA LEU A 52 2.03 16.78 -3.85
C LEU A 52 2.92 18.01 -4.10
N CYS A 53 3.47 18.57 -3.02
CA CYS A 53 4.43 19.65 -3.09
C CYS A 53 5.63 19.41 -2.18
N GLU A 54 6.68 20.23 -2.34
CA GLU A 54 7.87 20.13 -1.51
C GLU A 54 7.50 20.20 -0.03
N GLY A 55 7.99 19.21 0.71
CA GLY A 55 7.80 19.08 2.14
C GLY A 55 9.00 19.60 2.92
N ASN A 56 8.73 20.16 4.08
CA ASN A 56 9.75 20.42 5.08
C ASN A 56 10.08 19.06 5.73
N ARG A 57 11.36 18.74 5.95
CA ARG A 57 11.78 17.42 6.49
C ARG A 57 11.14 17.06 7.83
N GLU A 58 10.69 18.03 8.62
CA GLU A 58 10.16 17.82 9.98
C GLU A 58 8.64 17.65 10.04
N GLU A 59 7.88 18.12 9.04
CA GLU A 59 6.40 18.15 9.08
C GLU A 59 5.72 17.45 7.90
N GLY A 60 6.48 17.07 6.87
CA GLY A 60 5.90 16.43 5.70
C GLY A 60 5.68 14.91 5.86
N VAL A 61 4.99 14.36 4.88
CA VAL A 61 4.69 12.93 4.77
C VAL A 61 5.82 12.25 3.98
N PRO A 62 6.35 11.10 4.46
CA PRO A 62 7.35 10.37 3.70
C PRO A 62 6.73 9.83 2.40
N LEU A 63 7.45 10.02 1.29
CA LEU A 63 7.13 9.45 -0.02
C LEU A 63 8.29 8.53 -0.43
N LYS A 64 7.99 7.28 -0.75
CA LYS A 64 8.99 6.27 -1.14
C LYS A 64 8.57 5.53 -2.40
N ARG A 65 9.56 5.02 -3.13
CA ARG A 65 9.39 4.04 -4.21
C ARG A 65 10.29 2.84 -3.98
N ALA A 66 10.05 1.74 -4.69
CA ALA A 66 10.99 0.62 -4.72
C ALA A 66 12.29 1.02 -5.45
N PRO A 67 13.46 0.48 -5.03
CA PRO A 67 14.73 0.77 -5.71
C PRO A 67 14.77 0.26 -7.16
N PHE A 68 13.89 -0.68 -7.50
CA PHE A 68 13.69 -1.24 -8.85
C PHE A 68 12.48 -0.63 -9.59
N CYS A 69 11.91 0.48 -9.09
CA CYS A 69 10.74 1.11 -9.69
C CYS A 69 10.98 1.40 -11.19
N PRO A 70 10.14 0.88 -12.11
CA PRO A 70 10.41 0.93 -13.54
C PRO A 70 10.40 2.36 -14.08
N ILE A 71 9.58 3.25 -13.52
CA ILE A 71 9.50 4.66 -13.93
C ILE A 71 10.81 5.42 -13.62
N LYS A 72 11.62 4.96 -12.65
CA LYS A 72 12.96 5.52 -12.37
C LYS A 72 13.95 5.24 -13.50
N TYR A 73 13.81 4.10 -14.18
CA TYR A 73 14.78 3.58 -15.16
C TYR A 73 14.27 3.56 -16.60
N LEU A 74 13.02 4.00 -16.82
CA LEU A 74 12.39 3.97 -18.13
C LEU A 74 13.16 4.86 -19.12
N SER A 75 13.70 4.27 -20.17
CA SER A 75 14.37 5.02 -21.24
C SER A 75 13.37 5.79 -22.11
N HIS A 76 13.87 6.78 -22.86
CA HIS A 76 13.03 7.54 -23.80
C HIS A 76 12.37 6.64 -24.86
N SER A 77 13.09 5.63 -25.36
CA SER A 77 12.56 4.69 -26.35
C SER A 77 11.50 3.74 -25.76
N GLU A 78 11.68 3.28 -24.53
CA GLU A 78 10.68 2.46 -23.84
C GLU A 78 9.44 3.29 -23.48
N ALA A 79 9.61 4.53 -23.04
CA ALA A 79 8.49 5.43 -22.78
C ALA A 79 7.66 5.71 -24.05
N ALA A 80 8.34 5.83 -25.20
CA ALA A 80 7.69 6.05 -26.49
C ALA A 80 6.95 4.81 -27.03
N SER A 81 7.27 3.60 -26.55
CA SER A 81 6.61 2.36 -26.98
C SER A 81 5.41 1.97 -26.10
N ILE A 82 5.16 2.70 -25.00
CA ILE A 82 3.96 2.53 -24.18
C ILE A 82 2.72 2.93 -24.99
N PRO A 83 1.64 2.12 -25.00
CA PRO A 83 0.42 2.43 -25.75
C PRO A 83 -0.17 3.80 -25.41
N PRO A 84 -0.71 4.56 -26.38
CA PRO A 84 -1.29 5.88 -26.15
C PRO A 84 -2.35 5.92 -25.05
N ASP A 85 -3.23 4.91 -25.00
CA ASP A 85 -4.27 4.79 -23.97
C ASP A 85 -3.69 4.67 -22.55
N THR A 86 -2.51 4.06 -22.41
CA THR A 86 -1.79 3.95 -21.15
C THR A 86 -1.14 5.29 -20.80
N LEU A 87 -0.53 5.98 -21.77
CA LEU A 87 0.08 7.30 -21.57
C LEU A 87 -0.94 8.36 -21.13
N SER A 88 -2.18 8.29 -21.62
CA SER A 88 -3.25 9.21 -21.24
C SER A 88 -3.84 8.96 -19.85
N ARG A 89 -3.40 7.92 -19.12
CA ARG A 89 -3.96 7.60 -17.81
C ARG A 89 -3.57 8.60 -16.73
N GLY A 90 -2.45 9.30 -16.85
CA GLY A 90 -1.87 10.05 -15.71
C GLY A 90 -1.47 9.12 -14.56
N VAL A 91 -1.33 9.65 -13.35
CA VAL A 91 -0.99 8.88 -12.15
C VAL A 91 -2.20 8.82 -11.23
N ASP A 92 -2.70 7.60 -11.00
CA ASP A 92 -3.88 7.31 -10.19
C ASP A 92 -3.56 7.50 -8.68
N VAL A 93 -4.60 7.68 -7.86
CA VAL A 93 -4.47 7.78 -6.40
C VAL A 93 -5.21 6.62 -5.77
N GLY A 94 -4.51 5.86 -4.94
CA GLY A 94 -5.10 4.79 -4.14
C GLY A 94 -4.95 5.06 -2.65
N VAL A 95 -5.84 4.50 -1.85
CA VAL A 95 -5.75 4.49 -0.38
C VAL A 95 -5.67 3.05 0.10
N ALA A 96 -4.85 2.80 1.12
CA ALA A 96 -4.79 1.51 1.81
C ALA A 96 -4.78 1.74 3.32
N VAL A 97 -5.58 0.96 4.04
CA VAL A 97 -5.82 1.14 5.49
C VAL A 97 -5.08 0.09 6.30
N LEU A 98 -4.09 0.52 7.09
CA LEU A 98 -3.57 -0.26 8.20
C LEU A 98 -4.53 -0.11 9.38
N LEU A 99 -5.49 -1.03 9.49
CA LEU A 99 -6.41 -1.09 10.63
C LEU A 99 -5.69 -1.73 11.83
N GLN A 100 -5.33 -0.92 12.82
CA GLN A 100 -4.68 -1.35 14.06
C GLN A 100 -5.72 -1.61 15.17
N SER A 101 -5.75 -2.84 15.67
CA SER A 101 -6.56 -3.23 16.83
C SER A 101 -6.03 -2.66 18.15
N ALA A 102 -6.85 -2.68 19.20
CA ALA A 102 -6.49 -2.28 20.56
C ALA A 102 -5.32 -3.08 21.16
N ASN A 103 -5.05 -4.28 20.64
CA ASN A 103 -3.91 -5.11 21.02
C ASN A 103 -2.81 -5.14 19.96
N GLN A 104 -2.64 -4.01 19.26
CA GLN A 104 -1.50 -3.69 18.40
C GLN A 104 -1.27 -4.72 17.27
N ARG A 105 -2.36 -5.24 16.69
CA ARG A 105 -2.30 -6.03 15.46
C ARG A 105 -2.86 -5.26 14.30
N VAL A 106 -2.33 -5.47 13.10
CA VAL A 106 -2.84 -4.87 11.86
C VAL A 106 -3.45 -5.91 10.93
N LEU A 107 -4.56 -5.55 10.28
CA LEU A 107 -5.23 -6.42 9.31
C LEU A 107 -4.51 -6.36 7.94
N LEU A 108 -4.22 -7.54 7.38
CA LEU A 108 -3.87 -7.71 5.97
C LEU A 108 -4.88 -8.62 5.27
N THR A 109 -5.17 -8.32 4.00
CA THR A 109 -5.95 -9.14 3.09
C THR A 109 -5.05 -9.75 2.02
N ARG A 110 -5.32 -11.00 1.64
CA ARG A 110 -4.68 -11.68 0.51
C ARG A 110 -5.55 -11.50 -0.71
N ARG A 111 -5.04 -10.80 -1.72
CA ARG A 111 -5.75 -10.54 -2.98
C ARG A 111 -6.21 -11.84 -3.64
N ALA A 112 -7.44 -11.88 -4.14
CA ALA A 112 -8.01 -13.04 -4.80
C ALA A 112 -7.16 -13.49 -6.01
N PRO A 113 -7.04 -14.80 -6.26
CA PRO A 113 -6.19 -15.34 -7.33
C PRO A 113 -6.68 -14.98 -8.74
N THR A 114 -7.95 -14.58 -8.88
CA THR A 114 -8.59 -14.15 -10.12
C THR A 114 -8.23 -12.71 -10.52
N LEU A 115 -7.67 -11.92 -9.61
CA LEU A 115 -7.31 -10.53 -9.87
C LEU A 115 -6.09 -10.43 -10.80
N ARG A 116 -6.16 -9.53 -11.78
CA ARG A 116 -5.09 -9.35 -12.78
C ARG A 116 -3.80 -8.76 -12.19
N ILE A 117 -3.94 -7.90 -11.18
CA ILE A 117 -2.84 -7.15 -10.57
C ILE A 117 -2.58 -7.72 -9.19
N PHE A 118 -1.34 -8.19 -8.99
CA PHE A 118 -0.83 -8.76 -7.73
C PHE A 118 -1.73 -9.88 -7.14
N PRO A 119 -2.12 -10.92 -7.91
CA PRO A 119 -2.90 -12.03 -7.36
C PRO A 119 -2.14 -12.71 -6.21
N LYS A 120 -2.86 -13.14 -5.16
CA LYS A 120 -2.32 -13.81 -3.97
C LYS A 120 -1.31 -12.98 -3.14
N VAL A 121 -1.12 -11.71 -3.44
CA VAL A 121 -0.25 -10.83 -2.65
C VAL A 121 -1.02 -10.29 -1.45
N TRP A 122 -0.35 -10.23 -0.30
CA TRP A 122 -0.86 -9.66 0.94
C TRP A 122 -0.68 -8.14 0.98
N VAL A 123 -1.78 -7.42 1.17
CA VAL A 123 -1.87 -5.96 1.23
C VAL A 123 -2.83 -5.55 2.35
N PRO A 124 -2.76 -4.31 2.88
CA PRO A 124 -3.88 -3.78 3.63
C PRO A 124 -5.08 -3.58 2.69
N PRO A 125 -6.33 -3.64 3.18
CA PRO A 125 -7.51 -3.35 2.36
C PRO A 125 -7.42 -1.94 1.77
N GLY A 126 -7.80 -1.79 0.51
CA GLY A 126 -7.60 -0.53 -0.19
C GLY A 126 -7.82 -0.57 -1.70
N GLY A 127 -8.20 0.58 -2.24
CA GLY A 127 -8.48 0.76 -3.65
C GLY A 127 -8.36 2.21 -4.09
N HIS A 128 -9.10 2.58 -5.12
CA HIS A 128 -9.00 3.91 -5.74
C HIS A 128 -9.77 4.95 -4.94
N VAL A 129 -9.25 6.19 -4.91
CA VAL A 129 -10.01 7.33 -4.38
C VAL A 129 -11.00 7.80 -5.42
N GLU A 130 -12.30 7.85 -5.08
CA GLU A 130 -13.34 8.31 -5.99
C GLU A 130 -13.53 9.84 -5.96
N LEU A 131 -14.27 10.35 -6.95
CA LEU A 131 -14.54 11.79 -7.05
C LEU A 131 -15.44 12.24 -5.88
N GLY A 132 -15.03 13.30 -5.21
CA GLY A 132 -15.75 13.90 -4.07
C GLY A 132 -15.44 13.25 -2.73
N GLU A 133 -14.69 12.15 -2.69
CA GLU A 133 -14.29 11.50 -1.43
C GLU A 133 -13.10 12.21 -0.79
N LYS A 134 -13.05 12.20 0.55
CA LYS A 134 -11.79 12.41 1.28
C LYS A 134 -11.00 11.10 1.33
N LEU A 135 -9.69 11.18 1.56
CA LEU A 135 -8.85 9.98 1.71
C LEU A 135 -9.35 9.04 2.81
N ALA A 136 -9.79 9.58 3.95
CA ALA A 136 -10.32 8.78 5.04
C ALA A 136 -11.63 8.07 4.63
N ASP A 137 -12.54 8.78 3.96
CA ASP A 137 -13.83 8.24 3.50
C ASP A 137 -13.61 7.08 2.51
N ALA A 138 -12.70 7.25 1.54
CA ALA A 138 -12.30 6.19 0.63
C ALA A 138 -11.70 5.00 1.39
N GLY A 139 -10.85 5.24 2.39
CA GLY A 139 -10.30 4.17 3.23
C GLY A 139 -11.36 3.38 4.00
N PHE A 140 -12.36 4.05 4.59
CA PHE A 140 -13.48 3.38 5.26
C PHE A 140 -14.35 2.59 4.29
N ARG A 141 -14.60 3.12 3.08
CA ARG A 141 -15.34 2.42 2.03
C ARG A 141 -14.63 1.14 1.62
N GLU A 142 -13.35 1.22 1.26
CA GLU A 142 -12.55 0.06 0.82
C GLU A 142 -12.41 -0.99 1.93
N LEU A 143 -12.20 -0.55 3.18
CA LEU A 143 -12.22 -1.45 4.34
C LEU A 143 -13.55 -2.22 4.43
N ARG A 144 -14.68 -1.54 4.26
CA ARG A 144 -16.00 -2.15 4.30
C ARG A 144 -16.26 -3.07 3.10
N GLU A 145 -15.89 -2.65 1.89
CA GLU A 145 -16.10 -3.41 0.65
C GLU A 145 -15.30 -4.72 0.65
N GLU A 146 -14.01 -4.66 0.98
CA GLU A 146 -13.15 -5.85 0.95
C GLU A 146 -13.36 -6.79 2.14
N THR A 147 -13.67 -6.25 3.32
CA THR A 147 -13.61 -7.01 4.60
C THR A 147 -14.93 -7.11 5.34
N GLY A 148 -15.94 -6.32 4.95
CA GLY A 148 -17.20 -6.19 5.67
C GLY A 148 -17.13 -5.38 6.97
N LEU A 149 -15.94 -4.99 7.42
CA LEU A 149 -15.78 -4.22 8.66
C LEU A 149 -16.31 -2.80 8.48
N SER A 150 -17.29 -2.45 9.32
CA SER A 150 -17.83 -1.10 9.43
C SER A 150 -17.54 -0.57 10.83
N LEU A 151 -16.70 0.45 10.92
CA LEU A 151 -16.32 1.08 12.17
C LEU A 151 -17.11 2.36 12.37
N SER A 152 -17.67 2.52 13.56
CA SER A 152 -18.31 3.77 13.97
C SER A 152 -17.26 4.78 14.42
N PRO A 153 -17.57 6.10 14.44
CA PRO A 153 -16.66 7.11 14.98
C PRO A 153 -16.17 6.81 16.41
N GLU A 154 -17.01 6.21 17.25
CA GLU A 154 -16.69 5.81 18.62
C GLU A 154 -15.77 4.60 18.72
N ASP A 155 -15.70 3.75 17.68
CA ASP A 155 -14.74 2.65 17.62
C ASP A 155 -13.32 3.16 17.34
N ILE A 156 -13.17 4.36 16.78
CA ILE A 156 -11.91 4.89 16.24
C ILE A 156 -11.20 5.71 17.31
N SER A 157 -9.99 5.28 17.67
CA SER A 157 -9.15 5.99 18.64
C SER A 157 -8.26 7.05 17.99
N SER A 158 -7.77 6.79 16.77
CA SER A 158 -7.04 7.78 15.98
C SER A 158 -7.01 7.41 14.50
N SER A 159 -6.86 8.42 13.65
CA SER A 159 -6.63 8.25 12.21
C SER A 159 -5.55 9.22 11.74
N ARG A 160 -4.59 8.73 10.96
CA ARG A 160 -3.56 9.58 10.34
C ARG A 160 -3.01 8.99 9.05
N LEU A 161 -2.50 9.86 8.19
CA LEU A 161 -1.69 9.46 7.04
C LEU A 161 -0.30 9.06 7.54
N LEU A 162 0.15 7.84 7.21
CA LEU A 162 1.48 7.35 7.56
C LEU A 162 2.53 7.71 6.52
N GLY A 163 2.20 7.52 5.24
CA GLY A 163 3.18 7.62 4.17
C GLY A 163 2.57 7.44 2.79
N LEU A 164 3.37 7.74 1.79
CA LEU A 164 3.02 7.67 0.38
C LEU A 164 3.96 6.69 -0.33
N TRP A 165 3.40 5.90 -1.24
CA TRP A 165 4.16 4.94 -2.02
C TRP A 165 3.92 5.11 -3.52
N GLU A 166 4.99 5.38 -4.28
CA GLU A 166 4.96 5.39 -5.74
C GLU A 166 5.00 3.94 -6.27
N SER A 167 3.83 3.48 -6.69
CA SER A 167 3.60 2.12 -7.17
C SER A 167 3.45 2.08 -8.68
N VAL A 168 4.12 1.11 -9.32
CA VAL A 168 3.99 0.86 -10.75
C VAL A 168 3.73 -0.62 -10.98
N TYR A 169 2.86 -0.94 -11.92
CA TYR A 169 2.61 -2.32 -12.35
C TYR A 169 2.84 -2.46 -13.86
N PRO A 170 3.57 -3.49 -14.34
CA PRO A 170 4.37 -4.43 -13.54
C PRO A 170 5.45 -3.74 -12.69
N PRO A 171 5.89 -4.33 -11.56
CA PRO A 171 6.76 -3.66 -10.60
C PRO A 171 8.21 -3.50 -11.06
N MET A 172 8.61 -4.11 -12.18
CA MET A 172 9.97 -4.09 -12.72
C MET A 172 9.92 -4.14 -14.26
N LEU A 173 10.85 -3.47 -14.94
CA LEU A 173 10.93 -3.48 -16.41
C LEU A 173 11.18 -4.88 -16.99
N SER A 174 11.87 -5.74 -16.25
CA SER A 174 12.08 -7.16 -16.61
C SER A 174 10.78 -7.98 -16.70
N ARG A 175 9.66 -7.43 -16.21
CA ARG A 175 8.33 -8.05 -16.27
C ARG A 175 7.40 -7.36 -17.27
N GLY A 176 7.91 -6.38 -18.02
CA GLY A 176 7.18 -5.62 -19.02
C GLY A 176 7.11 -4.12 -18.74
N LEU A 177 6.66 -3.38 -19.74
CA LEU A 177 6.50 -1.92 -19.65
C LEU A 177 5.38 -1.53 -18.67
N PRO A 178 5.49 -0.38 -17.98
CA PRO A 178 4.47 0.13 -17.08
C PRO A 178 3.06 0.20 -17.72
N GLN A 179 2.08 -0.37 -17.02
CA GLN A 179 0.66 -0.38 -17.38
C GLN A 179 -0.21 0.40 -16.39
N ARG A 180 0.22 0.50 -15.13
CA ARG A 180 -0.43 1.30 -14.07
C ARG A 180 0.61 2.06 -13.30
N HIS A 181 0.27 3.28 -12.89
CA HIS A 181 1.11 4.12 -12.06
C HIS A 181 0.21 4.81 -11.03
N HIS A 182 0.55 4.65 -9.76
CA HIS A 182 -0.22 5.13 -8.63
C HIS A 182 0.65 5.82 -7.59
N ILE A 183 0.09 6.78 -6.88
CA ILE A 183 0.49 7.09 -5.51
C ILE A 183 -0.51 6.40 -4.56
N VAL A 184 -0.01 5.50 -3.73
CA VAL A 184 -0.79 4.83 -2.68
C VAL A 184 -0.59 5.60 -1.37
N THR A 185 -1.68 6.07 -0.78
CA THR A 185 -1.70 6.72 0.54
C THR A 185 -1.97 5.65 1.62
N TYR A 186 -1.02 5.43 2.52
CA TYR A 186 -1.23 4.50 3.64
C TYR A 186 -1.80 5.25 4.85
N MET A 187 -3.03 4.92 5.23
CA MET A 187 -3.68 5.47 6.41
C MET A 187 -3.53 4.49 7.58
N LEU A 188 -3.08 4.96 8.75
CA LEU A 188 -3.21 4.22 10.00
C LEU A 188 -4.55 4.57 10.64
N LEU A 189 -5.37 3.56 10.85
CA LEU A 189 -6.62 3.67 11.57
C LEU A 189 -6.52 2.82 12.82
N SER A 190 -6.48 3.45 14.00
CA SER A 190 -6.45 2.74 15.28
C SER A 190 -7.86 2.65 15.83
N THR A 191 -8.23 1.49 16.35
CA THR A 191 -9.54 1.25 16.98
C THR A 191 -9.39 0.83 18.45
N HIS A 192 -10.45 1.06 19.23
CA HIS A 192 -10.63 0.55 20.59
C HIS A 192 -11.00 -0.94 20.63
N LEU A 193 -11.30 -1.55 19.49
CA LEU A 193 -11.67 -2.97 19.38
C LEU A 193 -10.44 -3.87 19.30
N THR A 194 -10.49 -5.01 19.99
CA THR A 194 -9.47 -6.06 19.86
C THR A 194 -9.58 -6.77 18.51
N HIS A 195 -8.50 -7.42 18.05
CA HIS A 195 -8.54 -8.17 16.80
C HIS A 195 -9.57 -9.31 16.83
N LEU A 196 -9.88 -9.91 17.98
CA LEU A 196 -10.90 -10.97 18.08
C LEU A 196 -12.32 -10.44 17.90
N GLN A 197 -12.61 -9.23 18.39
CA GLN A 197 -13.88 -8.55 18.16
C GLN A 197 -14.05 -8.16 16.69
N LEU A 198 -12.96 -7.72 16.04
CA LEU A 198 -12.97 -7.42 14.60
C LEU A 198 -13.08 -8.71 13.77
N GLN A 199 -12.36 -9.77 14.15
CA GLN A 199 -12.36 -11.07 13.49
C GLN A 199 -13.78 -11.67 13.41
N SER A 200 -14.59 -11.56 14.46
CA SER A 200 -15.96 -12.10 14.46
C SER A 200 -16.90 -11.34 13.51
N CYS A 201 -16.56 -10.09 13.21
CA CYS A 201 -17.30 -9.21 12.30
C CYS A 201 -16.81 -9.27 10.84
N LEU A 202 -15.67 -9.92 10.55
CA LEU A 202 -15.16 -10.03 9.18
C LEU A 202 -16.18 -10.72 8.26
N ARG A 203 -16.45 -10.11 7.12
CA ARG A 203 -17.23 -10.66 5.99
C ARG A 203 -16.51 -10.29 4.68
N PRO A 204 -15.39 -10.97 4.37
CA PRO A 204 -14.59 -10.60 3.20
C PRO A 204 -15.33 -10.84 1.88
N GLU A 205 -15.13 -9.95 0.91
CA GLU A 205 -15.66 -10.12 -0.45
C GLU A 205 -14.77 -11.10 -1.23
N ALA A 206 -15.27 -12.30 -1.50
CA ALA A 206 -14.50 -13.39 -2.10
C ALA A 206 -13.97 -13.09 -3.52
N ALA A 207 -14.62 -12.15 -4.23
CA ALA A 207 -14.12 -11.68 -5.52
C ALA A 207 -12.80 -10.89 -5.41
N GLU A 208 -12.52 -10.31 -4.24
CA GLU A 208 -11.39 -9.43 -4.00
C GLU A 208 -10.37 -10.01 -3.02
N VAL A 209 -10.84 -10.77 -2.03
CA VAL A 209 -10.07 -11.28 -0.91
C VAL A 209 -10.18 -12.81 -0.84
N SER A 210 -9.02 -13.48 -0.78
CA SER A 210 -8.88 -14.93 -0.61
C SER A 210 -8.29 -15.33 0.75
N GLY A 211 -8.02 -14.36 1.63
CA GLY A 211 -7.57 -14.61 2.98
C GLY A 211 -7.38 -13.34 3.80
N CYS A 212 -7.44 -13.47 5.13
CA CYS A 212 -7.23 -12.38 6.08
C CYS A 212 -6.25 -12.82 7.17
N MET A 213 -5.47 -11.88 7.70
CA MET A 213 -4.53 -12.13 8.81
C MET A 213 -4.40 -10.90 9.71
N TRP A 214 -4.35 -11.14 11.02
CA TRP A 214 -3.99 -10.14 12.03
C TRP A 214 -2.51 -10.25 12.41
N LEU A 215 -1.72 -9.37 11.84
CA LEU A 215 -0.27 -9.30 11.98
C LEU A 215 0.12 -8.57 13.28
N ASP A 216 0.93 -9.20 14.13
CA ASP A 216 1.53 -8.55 15.30
C ASP A 216 2.89 -7.88 14.98
N PRO A 217 3.41 -7.03 15.89
CA PRO A 217 4.63 -6.27 15.63
C PRO A 217 5.86 -7.14 15.40
N ASP A 218 5.97 -8.30 16.04
CA ASP A 218 7.16 -9.15 15.91
C ASP A 218 7.22 -9.86 14.56
N LEU A 219 6.09 -10.39 14.08
CA LEU A 219 6.02 -10.90 12.72
C LEU A 219 6.23 -9.77 11.69
N ALA A 220 5.73 -8.56 11.94
CA ALA A 220 5.94 -7.44 11.04
C ALA A 220 7.42 -7.06 10.90
N LYS A 221 8.21 -7.06 11.99
CA LYS A 221 9.67 -6.83 11.94
C LYS A 221 10.37 -7.83 11.01
N VAL A 222 9.99 -9.11 11.09
CA VAL A 222 10.54 -10.15 10.21
C VAL A 222 10.17 -9.90 8.75
N ILE A 223 8.91 -9.58 8.47
CA ILE A 223 8.43 -9.29 7.11
C ILE A 223 9.16 -8.07 6.51
N VAL A 224 9.35 -7.00 7.30
CA VAL A 224 10.04 -5.78 6.88
C VAL A 224 11.52 -6.05 6.60
N SER A 225 12.17 -6.94 7.37
CA SER A 225 13.56 -7.34 7.13
C SER A 225 13.77 -8.04 5.77
N ALA A 226 12.70 -8.59 5.18
CA ALA A 226 12.73 -9.25 3.88
C ALA A 226 12.68 -8.24 2.72
N VAL A 227 13.69 -7.38 2.62
CA VAL A 227 13.75 -6.27 1.64
C VAL A 227 13.72 -6.81 0.21
N ASP A 228 12.78 -6.33 -0.61
CA ASP A 228 12.68 -6.70 -2.02
C ASP A 228 13.88 -6.16 -2.81
N GLY A 229 14.44 -6.99 -3.70
CA GLY A 229 15.65 -6.65 -4.47
C GLY A 229 16.98 -6.92 -3.76
N LYS A 230 16.96 -7.43 -2.53
CA LYS A 230 18.15 -7.93 -1.82
C LYS A 230 18.18 -9.46 -1.77
N GLU A 231 19.38 -10.03 -1.75
CA GLU A 231 19.60 -11.49 -1.70
C GLU A 231 19.85 -12.03 -0.28
N GLU A 232 19.92 -11.14 0.71
CA GLU A 232 20.18 -11.49 2.12
C GLU A 232 19.17 -12.54 2.64
N SER A 233 19.62 -13.48 3.48
CA SER A 233 18.70 -14.40 4.12
C SER A 233 17.86 -13.69 5.19
N VAL A 234 16.61 -14.11 5.34
CA VAL A 234 15.73 -13.59 6.39
C VAL A 234 15.93 -14.47 7.62
N HIS A 235 16.29 -13.84 8.75
CA HIS A 235 16.37 -14.53 10.02
C HIS A 235 15.02 -14.47 10.72
N VAL A 236 14.43 -15.64 11.01
CA VAL A 236 13.22 -15.75 11.82
C VAL A 236 13.63 -16.05 13.27
N PRO A 237 13.35 -15.16 14.24
CA PRO A 237 13.62 -15.41 15.65
C PRO A 237 12.94 -16.68 16.15
N ALA A 238 13.62 -17.45 17.01
CA ALA A 238 13.08 -18.67 17.61
C ALA A 238 11.84 -18.44 18.52
N SER A 239 11.58 -17.19 18.90
CA SER A 239 10.38 -16.79 19.65
C SER A 239 9.11 -16.76 18.78
N LEU A 240 9.25 -16.67 17.45
CA LEU A 240 8.11 -16.71 16.53
C LEU A 240 7.74 -18.15 16.17
N PRO A 241 6.46 -18.45 15.98
CA PRO A 241 6.03 -19.77 15.52
C PRO A 241 6.47 -20.02 14.08
N GLU A 242 6.63 -21.29 13.69
CA GLU A 242 6.96 -21.66 12.31
C GLU A 242 5.85 -21.29 11.31
N ALA A 243 4.60 -21.28 11.77
CA ALA A 243 3.42 -20.92 11.00
C ALA A 243 2.48 -20.03 11.80
N VAL A 244 1.74 -19.17 11.11
CA VAL A 244 0.76 -18.26 11.71
C VAL A 244 -0.64 -18.52 11.19
N GLY A 245 -1.63 -18.25 12.04
CA GLY A 245 -3.04 -18.39 11.72
C GLY A 245 -3.48 -17.36 10.68
N VAL A 246 -4.24 -17.84 9.69
CA VAL A 246 -4.90 -17.02 8.69
C VAL A 246 -6.31 -17.52 8.48
N THR A 247 -7.23 -16.61 8.18
CA THR A 247 -8.56 -16.99 7.72
C THR A 247 -8.52 -17.11 6.21
N ALA A 248 -8.64 -18.32 5.67
CA ALA A 248 -8.79 -18.54 4.23
C ALA A 248 -10.22 -18.24 3.79
N VAL A 249 -10.38 -17.59 2.64
CA VAL A 249 -11.68 -17.27 2.03
C VAL A 249 -11.77 -18.02 0.71
N SER A 250 -12.76 -18.89 0.57
CA SER A 250 -13.02 -19.62 -0.68
C SER A 250 -13.86 -18.79 -1.67
N PRO A 251 -13.90 -19.15 -2.97
CA PRO A 251 -14.63 -18.39 -3.97
C PRO A 251 -16.14 -18.27 -3.75
N ASP A 252 -16.73 -19.14 -2.92
CA ASP A 252 -18.14 -19.10 -2.49
C ASP A 252 -18.35 -18.28 -1.19
N GLY A 253 -17.29 -17.66 -0.67
CA GLY A 253 -17.34 -16.82 0.53
C GLY A 253 -17.25 -17.56 1.86
N GLU A 254 -17.04 -18.88 1.87
CA GLU A 254 -16.79 -19.59 3.12
C GLU A 254 -15.44 -19.18 3.72
N MET A 255 -15.45 -18.94 5.03
CA MET A 255 -14.25 -18.64 5.81
C MET A 255 -13.82 -19.89 6.58
N ARG A 256 -12.53 -20.23 6.52
CA ARG A 256 -11.94 -21.34 7.26
C ARG A 256 -10.63 -20.92 7.89
N GLU A 257 -10.44 -21.30 9.15
CA GLU A 257 -9.15 -21.14 9.80
C GLU A 257 -8.12 -22.07 9.15
N SER A 258 -6.94 -21.52 8.89
CA SER A 258 -5.80 -22.20 8.27
C SER A 258 -4.52 -21.65 8.89
N THR A 259 -3.38 -22.25 8.55
CA THR A 259 -2.07 -21.72 8.89
C THR A 259 -1.23 -21.55 7.62
N LEU A 260 -0.30 -20.60 7.66
CA LEU A 260 0.73 -20.42 6.63
C LEU A 260 2.11 -20.33 7.28
N PRO A 261 3.15 -20.94 6.68
CA PRO A 261 4.52 -20.78 7.15
C PRO A 261 4.93 -19.29 7.17
N VAL A 262 5.62 -18.85 8.22
CA VAL A 262 6.09 -17.45 8.36
C VAL A 262 6.93 -17.01 7.15
N LEU A 263 7.71 -17.93 6.58
CA LEU A 263 8.56 -17.66 5.42
C LEU A 263 7.77 -17.26 4.16
N VAL A 264 6.49 -17.63 4.03
CA VAL A 264 5.65 -17.18 2.91
C VAL A 264 5.53 -15.66 2.89
N PHE A 265 5.38 -15.04 4.07
CA PHE A 265 5.28 -13.58 4.19
C PHE A 265 6.61 -12.87 3.95
N CYS A 266 7.72 -13.61 4.01
CA CYS A 266 9.08 -13.13 3.75
C CYS A 266 9.50 -13.28 2.28
N ASN A 267 8.65 -13.86 1.43
CA ASN A 267 8.91 -13.93 0.00
C ASN A 267 9.11 -12.52 -0.58
N ARG A 268 9.93 -12.46 -1.64
CA ARG A 268 10.27 -11.22 -2.34
C ARG A 268 9.61 -11.16 -3.71
N ALA A 269 9.41 -9.96 -4.23
CA ALA A 269 8.97 -9.75 -5.60
C ALA A 269 9.97 -10.38 -6.57
N PRO A 270 9.59 -11.39 -7.36
CA PRO A 270 10.53 -12.04 -8.26
C PRO A 270 10.82 -11.13 -9.45
N ALA A 271 12.08 -11.14 -9.90
CA ALA A 271 12.54 -10.32 -11.03
C ALA A 271 11.92 -10.73 -12.37
N GLN A 272 11.55 -12.01 -12.52
CA GLN A 272 10.97 -12.58 -13.73
C GLN A 272 9.90 -13.62 -13.35
N GLY A 273 9.08 -14.03 -14.32
CA GLY A 273 8.07 -15.07 -14.12
C GLY A 273 6.79 -14.57 -13.44
N GLU A 274 6.01 -15.51 -12.92
CA GLU A 274 4.78 -15.23 -12.17
C GLU A 274 5.08 -14.61 -10.80
N ASP A 275 4.12 -13.88 -10.24
CA ASP A 275 4.26 -13.41 -8.85
C ASP A 275 4.08 -14.60 -7.89
N VAL A 276 4.63 -14.47 -6.70
CA VAL A 276 4.49 -15.47 -5.63
C VAL A 276 3.63 -14.91 -4.51
N GLU A 277 3.05 -15.79 -3.70
CA GLU A 277 2.40 -15.35 -2.46
C GLU A 277 3.43 -14.70 -1.54
N ARG A 278 3.25 -13.42 -1.25
CA ARG A 278 4.17 -12.57 -0.49
C ARG A 278 3.44 -11.36 0.07
N VAL A 279 4.08 -10.62 0.97
CA VAL A 279 3.65 -9.27 1.32
C VAL A 279 4.15 -8.28 0.26
N SER A 280 3.28 -7.36 -0.18
CA SER A 280 3.66 -6.39 -1.21
C SER A 280 4.79 -5.47 -0.74
N THR A 281 5.62 -4.98 -1.66
CA THR A 281 6.75 -4.09 -1.32
C THR A 281 6.28 -2.79 -0.68
N GLY A 282 5.17 -2.22 -1.16
CA GLY A 282 4.55 -1.05 -0.54
C GLY A 282 3.98 -1.36 0.84
N THR A 283 3.42 -2.56 1.05
CA THR A 283 2.96 -3.01 2.36
C THR A 283 4.11 -3.12 3.35
N LYS A 284 5.27 -3.68 2.94
CA LYS A 284 6.47 -3.72 3.79
C LYS A 284 6.90 -2.32 4.22
N TYR A 285 6.88 -1.35 3.31
CA TYR A 285 7.10 0.07 3.67
C TYR A 285 6.07 0.62 4.66
N ALA A 286 4.78 0.33 4.46
CA ALA A 286 3.73 0.78 5.37
C ALA A 286 3.87 0.16 6.78
N LEU A 287 4.27 -1.12 6.85
CA LEU A 287 4.57 -1.82 8.10
C LEU A 287 5.81 -1.26 8.80
N GLU A 288 6.86 -0.90 8.05
CA GLU A 288 8.04 -0.21 8.59
C GLU A 288 7.64 1.11 9.26
N LEU A 289 6.81 1.92 8.60
CA LEU A 289 6.28 3.16 9.19
C LEU A 289 5.42 2.88 10.42
N TRP A 290 4.54 1.86 10.36
CA TRP A 290 3.72 1.47 11.50
C TRP A 290 4.56 1.08 12.72
N LEU A 291 5.62 0.28 12.54
CA LEU A 291 6.52 -0.12 13.63
C LEU A 291 7.18 1.09 14.31
N GLN A 292 7.64 2.08 13.52
CA GLN A 292 8.19 3.34 14.05
C GLN A 292 7.19 4.09 14.92
N THR A 293 5.89 3.98 14.62
CA THR A 293 4.86 4.60 15.46
C THR A 293 4.81 3.98 16.85
N LEU A 294 5.00 2.67 16.97
CA LEU A 294 4.94 1.95 18.23
C LEU A 294 6.15 2.28 19.12
N GLU A 295 7.34 2.39 18.52
CA GLU A 295 8.58 2.78 19.21
C GLU A 295 8.46 4.19 19.82
N SER A 296 7.92 5.15 19.06
CA SER A 296 7.72 6.53 19.53
C SER A 296 6.74 6.65 20.71
N HIS A 297 5.83 5.68 20.88
CA HIS A 297 4.93 5.61 22.03
C HIS A 297 5.59 4.95 23.24
N SER A 298 6.52 4.02 23.02
CA SER A 298 7.28 3.36 24.10
C SER A 298 8.30 4.28 24.75
N GLU A 299 8.84 5.26 24.04
CA GLU A 299 9.80 6.24 24.60
C GLU A 299 9.11 7.37 25.41
N LYS A 300 7.80 7.52 25.26
CA LYS A 300 6.99 8.55 25.93
C LYS A 300 6.16 8.04 27.11
N SER A 301 6.16 6.73 27.36
CA SER A 301 5.43 6.05 28.45
C SER A 301 6.38 5.64 29.56
#